data_AF-A0A937Z4F6-F1
#
_entry.id   AF-A0A937Z4F6-F1
#
_cell.length_a   1.000
_cell.length_b   1.000
_cell.length_c   1.000
_cell.angle_alpha   90.00
_cell.angle_beta   90.00
_cell.angle_gamma   90.00
#
_symmetry.space_group_name_H-M   'P 1'
#
loop_
_entity.id
_entity.type
_entity.pdbx_description
1 polymer ?
#
loop_
_entity_poly.entity_id
_entity_poly.type
_entity_poly.pdbx_seq_one_letter_code
_entity_poly.pdbx_strand_id
1 'polypeptide(L)'
;MWPAPQSEWGGPGDPVGSALDGGKWTGAIVQASGQVGEIELTSPPDPDVTGLQITRRIRLFAGGTRVEVAETLSNVSDRDIRWSVWDVTQVPGSLSSNSPADKESRIYFPLNPSSKMPDGYVKLIDDSAGDGQWEVLKDADLMRVSYLGQTGKIGADSTAGWIAHVDEIHNMAYIKRFEVAKLKDHPDQGSTVEVYTSGDASYMEVEVLSELIPLKPGESYTVTREWFGAATPGPILEVGKVASVHQPLVVAAADGKLTLTGTFGVFAEGKAVLSTADEEGKARDELLTFPASPVAPLALKEQLDAPQGAELLVLDLANANGSPLGRIASVRLPDEPKVAAATD
;
A
#
# COMPACT_ATOMS: atom_id res chain seq x y z
N MET A 1 2.68 -12.02 12.16
CA MET A 1 2.35 -12.84 10.97
C MET A 1 1.87 -14.17 11.50
N TRP A 2 0.75 -14.63 10.98
CA TRP A 2 0.16 -15.92 11.34
C TRP A 2 -0.01 -16.80 10.08
N PRO A 3 -0.21 -18.11 10.25
CA PRO A 3 -0.69 -18.96 9.16
C PRO A 3 -2.20 -18.77 8.97
N ALA A 4 -2.63 -18.47 7.73
CA ALA A 4 -4.03 -18.44 7.33
C ALA A 4 -4.44 -19.75 6.61
N PRO A 5 -5.73 -20.16 6.66
CA PRO A 5 -6.88 -19.37 7.10
C PRO A 5 -7.11 -19.36 8.62
N GLN A 6 -7.67 -18.28 9.15
CA GLN A 6 -8.00 -18.15 10.58
C GLN A 6 -8.99 -19.24 11.04
N SER A 7 -9.87 -19.69 10.15
CA SER A 7 -10.89 -20.70 10.44
C SER A 7 -10.34 -22.05 10.93
N GLU A 8 -9.08 -22.37 10.62
CA GLU A 8 -8.45 -23.63 11.05
C GLU A 8 -8.13 -23.67 12.54
N TRP A 9 -8.06 -22.53 13.22
CA TRP A 9 -7.60 -22.45 14.61
C TRP A 9 -8.31 -21.38 15.47
N GLY A 10 -9.17 -20.55 14.89
CA GLY A 10 -10.18 -19.75 15.59
C GLY A 10 -9.80 -18.31 15.91
N GLY A 11 -8.52 -17.96 16.08
CA GLY A 11 -8.10 -16.59 16.41
C GLY A 11 -8.56 -16.05 17.77
N PRO A 12 -8.07 -14.86 18.19
CA PRO A 12 -6.79 -14.25 17.78
C PRO A 12 -5.58 -14.90 18.48
N GLY A 13 -4.36 -14.67 17.96
CA GLY A 13 -3.10 -15.18 18.51
C GLY A 13 -2.46 -16.31 17.68
N ASP A 14 -1.50 -17.03 18.25
CA ASP A 14 -0.98 -18.26 17.64
C ASP A 14 -2.04 -19.37 17.67
N PRO A 15 -2.05 -20.32 16.70
CA PRO A 15 -2.79 -21.57 16.84
C PRO A 15 -2.51 -22.21 18.21
N VAL A 16 -3.52 -22.76 18.87
CA VAL A 16 -3.37 -23.28 20.25
C VAL A 16 -2.24 -24.31 20.31
N GLY A 17 -1.22 -24.02 21.12
CA GLY A 17 -0.02 -24.86 21.29
C GLY A 17 1.16 -24.49 20.38
N SER A 18 0.95 -23.60 19.40
CA SER A 18 2.01 -23.03 18.58
C SER A 18 2.73 -21.89 19.31
N ALA A 19 3.94 -21.59 18.86
CA ALA A 19 4.77 -20.49 19.35
C ALA A 19 5.44 -19.74 18.18
N LEU A 20 4.80 -19.72 17.02
CA LEU A 20 5.31 -19.06 15.83
C LEU A 20 5.39 -17.54 15.99
N ASP A 21 4.39 -16.92 16.61
CA ASP A 21 4.32 -15.49 16.88
C ASP A 21 4.81 -15.17 18.29
N GLY A 22 4.27 -15.84 19.31
CA GLY A 22 4.55 -15.57 20.73
C GLY A 22 5.84 -16.19 21.27
N GLY A 23 6.51 -17.03 20.49
CA GLY A 23 7.72 -17.76 20.90
C GLY A 23 9.00 -16.91 20.88
N LYS A 24 10.11 -17.51 21.33
CA LYS A 24 11.42 -16.85 21.31
C LYS A 24 12.07 -16.93 19.93
N TRP A 25 11.96 -15.85 19.16
CA TRP A 25 12.68 -15.70 17.89
C TRP A 25 14.19 -15.53 18.11
N THR A 26 14.96 -16.04 17.16
CA THR A 26 16.39 -15.72 17.02
C THR A 26 16.56 -14.69 15.93
N GLY A 27 17.58 -13.84 16.03
CA GLY A 27 17.81 -12.78 15.06
C GLY A 27 19.28 -12.48 14.84
N ALA A 28 19.61 -12.06 13.63
CA ALA A 28 20.94 -11.65 13.22
C ALA A 28 20.88 -10.36 12.40
N ILE A 29 21.87 -9.49 12.60
CA ILE A 29 22.14 -8.39 11.67
C ILE A 29 22.94 -8.97 10.51
N VAL A 30 22.32 -9.05 9.34
CA VAL A 30 22.95 -9.56 8.11
C VAL A 30 23.83 -8.47 7.51
N GLN A 31 23.33 -7.23 7.48
CA GLN A 31 24.05 -6.06 7.00
C GLN A 31 23.75 -4.85 7.87
N ALA A 32 24.75 -4.34 8.58
CA ALA A 32 24.59 -3.24 9.53
C ALA A 32 24.68 -1.83 8.91
N SER A 33 25.20 -1.70 7.69
CA SER A 33 25.45 -0.39 7.07
C SER A 33 25.49 -0.45 5.53
N GLY A 34 25.39 0.72 4.90
CA GLY A 34 25.38 0.90 3.45
C GLY A 34 24.08 1.54 2.98
N GLN A 35 23.76 1.35 1.69
CA GLN A 35 22.49 1.81 1.11
C GLN A 35 21.29 0.93 1.52
N VAL A 36 21.57 -0.27 2.04
CA VAL A 36 20.57 -1.19 2.58
C VAL A 36 21.09 -1.76 3.90
N GLY A 37 20.31 -1.63 4.96
CA GLY A 37 20.48 -2.40 6.20
C GLY A 37 19.58 -3.63 6.17
N GLU A 38 20.04 -4.77 6.68
CA GLU A 38 19.29 -6.03 6.65
C GLU A 38 19.40 -6.77 7.98
N ILE A 39 18.26 -7.24 8.47
CA ILE A 39 18.16 -8.19 9.58
C ILE A 39 17.39 -9.43 9.13
N GLU A 40 17.73 -10.57 9.71
CA GLU A 40 17.01 -11.83 9.56
C GLU A 40 16.55 -12.31 10.93
N LEU A 41 15.31 -12.77 11.00
CA LEU A 41 14.68 -13.31 12.19
C LEU A 41 14.15 -14.72 11.86
N THR A 42 14.30 -15.66 12.79
CA THR A 42 13.80 -17.04 12.64
C THR A 42 12.98 -17.42 13.87
N SER A 43 11.75 -17.89 13.65
CA SER A 43 10.85 -18.38 14.70
C SER A 43 11.35 -19.70 15.30
N PRO A 44 10.85 -20.10 16.49
CA PRO A 44 10.89 -21.50 16.88
C PRO A 44 10.28 -22.40 15.80
N PRO A 45 10.79 -23.62 15.59
CA PRO A 45 10.10 -24.59 14.75
C PRO A 45 8.84 -25.09 15.46
N ASP A 46 7.77 -25.29 14.69
CA ASP A 46 6.48 -25.80 15.17
C ASP A 46 6.04 -27.03 14.35
N PRO A 47 6.80 -28.13 14.39
CA PRO A 47 6.52 -29.31 13.56
C PRO A 47 5.20 -29.99 13.94
N ASP A 48 4.78 -29.92 15.20
CA ASP A 48 3.66 -30.72 15.71
C ASP A 48 2.30 -30.05 15.49
N VAL A 49 2.20 -28.72 15.62
CA VAL A 49 0.93 -28.00 15.47
C VAL A 49 0.73 -27.58 14.02
N THR A 50 1.52 -26.62 13.54
CA THR A 50 1.35 -26.07 12.18
C THR A 50 2.19 -26.78 11.12
N GLY A 51 3.29 -27.43 11.52
CA GLY A 51 4.31 -27.98 10.63
C GLY A 51 5.32 -26.94 10.12
N LEU A 52 5.27 -25.70 10.61
CA LEU A 52 6.00 -24.57 10.05
C LEU A 52 7.23 -24.16 10.86
N GLN A 53 8.19 -23.56 10.18
CA GLN A 53 9.11 -22.58 10.75
C GLN A 53 9.14 -21.34 9.86
N ILE A 54 9.14 -20.17 10.46
CA ILE A 54 9.10 -18.89 9.75
C ILE A 54 10.48 -18.24 9.77
N THR A 55 10.91 -17.74 8.62
CA THR A 55 12.04 -16.80 8.52
C THR A 55 11.55 -15.47 7.97
N ARG A 56 11.92 -14.36 8.61
CA ARG A 56 11.60 -13.00 8.19
C ARG A 56 12.88 -12.23 7.92
N ARG A 57 13.04 -11.69 6.71
CA ARG A 57 14.07 -10.72 6.36
C ARG A 57 13.45 -9.34 6.27
N ILE A 58 14.07 -8.37 6.92
CA ILE A 58 13.66 -6.96 6.88
C ILE A 58 14.83 -6.16 6.34
N ARG A 59 14.58 -5.43 5.23
CA ARG A 59 15.55 -4.53 4.61
C ARG A 59 15.08 -3.09 4.71
N LEU A 60 15.98 -2.22 5.15
CA LEU A 60 15.79 -0.77 5.25
C LEU A 60 16.63 -0.09 4.18
N PHE A 61 16.01 0.71 3.32
CA PHE A 61 16.69 1.40 2.22
C PHE A 61 17.02 2.84 2.59
N ALA A 62 18.25 3.27 2.33
CA ALA A 62 18.68 4.64 2.56
C ALA A 62 18.00 5.62 1.58
N GLY A 63 17.84 6.87 2.01
CA GLY A 63 17.34 7.97 1.16
C GLY A 63 15.81 8.07 1.05
N GLY A 64 15.07 7.21 1.75
CA GLY A 64 13.61 7.24 1.76
C GLY A 64 12.99 6.44 2.90
N THR A 65 11.73 6.05 2.74
CA THR A 65 10.92 5.38 3.76
C THR A 65 10.65 3.91 3.45
N ARG A 66 11.25 3.37 2.39
CA ARG A 66 11.04 1.98 1.95
C ARG A 66 11.60 0.98 2.96
N VAL A 67 10.73 0.09 3.42
CA VAL A 67 11.07 -1.14 4.12
C VAL A 67 10.61 -2.31 3.27
N GLU A 68 11.47 -3.29 3.01
CA GLU A 68 11.07 -4.55 2.36
C GLU A 68 11.01 -5.64 3.42
N VAL A 69 9.89 -6.35 3.49
CA VAL A 69 9.67 -7.47 4.40
C VAL A 69 9.45 -8.72 3.56
N ALA A 70 10.40 -9.64 3.62
CA ALA A 70 10.31 -10.95 2.98
C ALA A 70 10.09 -12.02 4.04
N GLU A 71 9.02 -12.79 3.90
CA GLU A 71 8.64 -13.82 4.85
C GLU A 71 8.61 -15.18 4.16
N THR A 72 9.24 -16.17 4.78
CA THR A 72 9.36 -17.52 4.26
C THR A 72 8.73 -18.52 5.23
N LEU A 73 7.75 -19.27 4.73
CA LEU A 73 7.18 -20.44 5.39
C LEU A 73 7.99 -21.67 4.97
N SER A 74 8.50 -22.43 5.92
CA SER A 74 9.22 -23.69 5.67
C SER A 74 8.49 -24.84 6.34
N ASN A 75 8.22 -25.93 5.61
CA ASN A 75 7.67 -27.14 6.21
C ASN A 75 8.78 -27.94 6.92
N VAL A 76 8.78 -27.90 8.24
CA VAL A 76 9.75 -28.59 9.11
C VAL A 76 9.20 -29.88 9.72
N SER A 77 8.01 -30.31 9.28
CA SER A 77 7.39 -31.57 9.66
C SER A 77 7.61 -32.67 8.60
N ASP A 78 7.09 -33.86 8.87
CA ASP A 78 7.10 -35.03 7.98
C ASP A 78 5.79 -35.24 7.21
N ARG A 79 4.85 -34.28 7.28
CA ARG A 79 3.56 -34.31 6.58
C ARG A 79 3.43 -33.18 5.57
N ASP A 80 2.59 -33.37 4.57
CA ASP A 80 2.17 -32.28 3.68
C ASP A 80 1.32 -31.28 4.47
N ILE A 81 1.59 -30.00 4.32
CA ILE A 81 0.84 -28.90 4.95
C ILE A 81 0.33 -27.93 3.90
N ARG A 82 -0.66 -27.10 4.25
CA ARG A 82 -1.20 -26.09 3.35
C ARG A 82 -1.54 -24.83 4.13
N TRP A 83 -0.86 -23.73 3.82
CA TRP A 83 -1.01 -22.46 4.55
C TRP A 83 -0.91 -21.26 3.61
N SER A 84 -1.43 -20.13 4.06
CA SER A 84 -1.18 -18.80 3.50
C SER A 84 -0.39 -17.96 4.51
N VAL A 85 0.43 -17.03 4.01
CA VAL A 85 1.07 -16.01 4.83
C VAL A 85 0.06 -14.93 5.14
N TRP A 86 -0.29 -14.78 6.41
CA TRP A 86 -1.14 -13.71 6.92
C TRP A 86 -0.30 -12.64 7.61
N ASP A 87 0.00 -11.57 6.89
CA ASP A 87 0.72 -10.41 7.40
C ASP A 87 -0.27 -9.45 8.08
N VAL A 88 -0.01 -9.15 9.35
CA VAL A 88 -0.87 -8.31 10.20
C VAL A 88 -0.02 -7.14 10.70
N THR A 89 -0.49 -5.91 10.48
CA THR A 89 0.13 -4.70 11.05
C THR A 89 -0.91 -3.87 11.74
N GLN A 90 -0.69 -3.61 13.02
CA GLN A 90 -1.54 -2.73 13.81
C GLN A 90 -1.20 -1.26 13.53
N VAL A 91 -2.24 -0.48 13.27
CA VAL A 91 -2.18 0.96 13.03
C VAL A 91 -3.07 1.69 14.04
N PRO A 92 -2.73 2.93 14.44
CA PRO A 92 -3.45 3.61 15.51
C PRO A 92 -4.89 3.93 15.09
N GLY A 93 -5.86 3.63 15.95
CA GLY A 93 -7.24 4.09 15.82
C GLY A 93 -7.47 5.47 16.47
N SER A 94 -6.61 5.83 17.42
CA SER A 94 -6.54 7.15 18.06
C SER A 94 -5.34 7.91 17.52
N LEU A 95 -5.59 9.10 16.99
CA LEU A 95 -4.60 10.00 16.41
C LEU A 95 -4.26 11.17 17.35
N SER A 96 -5.04 11.37 18.41
CA SER A 96 -4.81 12.41 19.40
C SER A 96 -4.91 11.87 20.83
N SER A 97 -4.15 12.46 21.76
CA SER A 97 -4.13 12.01 23.16
C SER A 97 -5.47 12.10 23.88
N ASN A 98 -6.45 12.82 23.31
CA ASN A 98 -7.72 13.14 23.95
C ASN A 98 -8.90 12.39 23.33
N SER A 99 -8.67 11.49 22.38
CA SER A 99 -9.72 10.78 21.66
C SER A 99 -9.44 9.28 21.67
N PRO A 100 -10.33 8.43 22.19
CA PRO A 100 -10.15 6.98 22.14
C PRO A 100 -10.38 6.40 20.74
N ALA A 101 -11.04 7.15 19.84
CA ALA A 101 -11.30 6.76 18.46
C ALA A 101 -11.43 8.00 17.57
N ASP A 102 -10.64 8.07 16.51
CA ASP A 102 -10.69 9.15 15.52
C ASP A 102 -11.11 8.61 14.16
N LYS A 103 -12.24 9.09 13.62
CA LYS A 103 -12.74 8.69 12.29
C LYS A 103 -11.82 9.14 11.15
N GLU A 104 -10.92 10.07 11.45
CA GLU A 104 -9.82 10.54 10.60
C GLU A 104 -8.66 9.53 10.55
N SER A 105 -8.65 8.51 11.41
CA SER A 105 -7.82 7.33 11.24
C SER A 105 -8.51 6.39 10.26
N ARG A 106 -7.98 6.33 9.04
CA ARG A 106 -8.64 5.63 7.94
C ARG A 106 -7.74 4.64 7.24
N ILE A 107 -8.34 3.58 6.71
CA ILE A 107 -7.69 2.64 5.81
C ILE A 107 -8.33 2.73 4.44
N TYR A 108 -7.51 2.72 3.40
CA TYR A 108 -7.88 2.78 2.01
C TYR A 108 -7.28 1.61 1.23
N PHE A 109 -8.09 0.96 0.39
CA PHE A 109 -7.63 -0.01 -0.61
C PHE A 109 -8.62 -0.09 -1.78
N PRO A 110 -8.18 -0.41 -3.01
CA PRO A 110 -9.08 -0.55 -4.14
C PRO A 110 -9.93 -1.81 -4.05
N LEU A 111 -11.20 -1.70 -4.40
CA LEU A 111 -12.06 -2.84 -4.64
C LEU A 111 -11.75 -3.45 -6.01
N ASN A 112 -12.01 -4.74 -6.16
CA ASN A 112 -11.90 -5.41 -7.45
C ASN A 112 -13.18 -5.17 -8.27
N PRO A 113 -13.14 -4.48 -9.42
CA PRO A 113 -14.33 -4.26 -10.26
C PRO A 113 -14.93 -5.55 -10.83
N SER A 114 -14.15 -6.64 -10.82
CA SER A 114 -14.58 -7.99 -11.21
C SER A 114 -14.78 -8.92 -10.02
N SER A 115 -14.99 -8.37 -8.81
CA SER A 115 -15.19 -9.16 -7.60
C SER A 115 -16.41 -10.07 -7.73
N LYS A 116 -16.32 -11.25 -7.11
CA LYS A 116 -17.47 -12.15 -6.94
C LYS A 116 -18.29 -11.80 -5.69
N MET A 117 -17.78 -10.90 -4.86
CA MET A 117 -18.45 -10.40 -3.65
C MET A 117 -19.44 -9.29 -4.07
N PRO A 118 -20.72 -9.35 -3.67
CA PRO A 118 -21.75 -8.41 -4.15
C PRO A 118 -21.40 -6.93 -3.94
N ASP A 119 -20.77 -6.59 -2.81
CA ASP A 119 -20.37 -5.23 -2.47
C ASP A 119 -18.86 -4.97 -2.71
N GLY A 120 -18.16 -5.92 -3.34
CA GLY A 120 -16.70 -5.90 -3.52
C GLY A 120 -15.90 -6.32 -2.27
N TYR A 121 -16.57 -6.57 -1.15
CA TYR A 121 -15.99 -7.06 0.10
C TYR A 121 -16.97 -7.98 0.84
N VAL A 122 -16.49 -8.71 1.85
CA VAL A 122 -17.28 -9.53 2.78
C VAL A 122 -17.03 -9.11 4.22
N LYS A 123 -18.04 -9.24 5.07
CA LYS A 123 -17.87 -9.12 6.53
C LYS A 123 -17.46 -10.47 7.11
N LEU A 124 -16.30 -10.49 7.76
CA LEU A 124 -15.76 -11.67 8.45
C LEU A 124 -16.15 -11.67 9.93
N ILE A 125 -16.32 -10.49 10.53
CA ILE A 125 -16.91 -10.29 11.86
C ILE A 125 -17.95 -9.17 11.74
N ASP A 126 -19.23 -9.49 11.99
CA ASP A 126 -20.37 -8.57 11.85
C ASP A 126 -20.98 -8.20 13.21
N ASP A 127 -20.15 -7.63 14.11
CA ASP A 127 -20.62 -7.04 15.37
C ASP A 127 -21.16 -5.62 15.12
N SER A 128 -22.24 -5.52 14.34
CA SER A 128 -23.04 -4.30 14.12
C SER A 128 -22.24 -3.00 14.11
N ALA A 129 -21.18 -2.94 13.30
CA ALA A 129 -20.46 -1.69 13.08
C ALA A 129 -21.50 -0.68 12.54
N GLY A 130 -21.73 0.38 13.30
CA GLY A 130 -22.73 1.40 12.97
C GLY A 130 -22.47 2.04 11.61
N ASP A 131 -23.48 2.76 11.12
CA ASP A 131 -23.41 3.49 9.85
C ASP A 131 -22.10 4.29 9.74
N GLY A 132 -21.31 4.05 8.68
CA GLY A 132 -20.14 4.87 8.32
C GLY A 132 -18.74 4.30 8.63
N GLN A 133 -18.60 3.15 9.31
CA GLN A 133 -17.29 2.51 9.47
C GLN A 133 -16.75 1.94 8.15
N TRP A 134 -17.64 1.34 7.36
CA TRP A 134 -17.34 0.69 6.08
C TRP A 134 -17.99 1.49 4.96
N GLU A 135 -17.21 2.09 4.06
CA GLU A 135 -17.74 2.92 2.99
C GLU A 135 -17.04 2.68 1.66
N VAL A 136 -17.85 2.49 0.61
CA VAL A 136 -17.35 2.41 -0.77
C VAL A 136 -17.42 3.80 -1.41
N LEU A 137 -16.26 4.36 -1.74
CA LEU A 137 -16.13 5.58 -2.53
C LEU A 137 -16.30 5.23 -4.01
N LYS A 138 -17.55 5.23 -4.48
CA LYS A 138 -17.95 4.73 -5.82
C LYS A 138 -17.21 5.39 -6.98
N ASP A 139 -16.90 6.69 -6.89
CA ASP A 139 -16.23 7.42 -7.97
C ASP A 139 -14.76 6.99 -8.17
N ALA A 140 -14.18 6.27 -7.20
CA ALA A 140 -12.78 5.82 -7.20
C ALA A 140 -12.62 4.31 -7.03
N ASP A 141 -13.72 3.53 -7.00
CA ASP A 141 -13.74 2.09 -6.67
C ASP A 141 -12.90 1.76 -5.43
N LEU A 142 -12.95 2.63 -4.41
CA LEU A 142 -12.08 2.56 -3.23
C LEU A 142 -12.89 2.19 -1.99
N MET A 143 -12.36 1.26 -1.19
CA MET A 143 -12.85 1.02 0.15
C MET A 143 -12.24 2.05 1.10
N ARG A 144 -13.09 2.70 1.91
CA ARG A 144 -12.73 3.54 3.05
C ARG A 144 -13.21 2.87 4.31
N VAL A 145 -12.27 2.56 5.20
CA VAL A 145 -12.55 2.15 6.57
C VAL A 145 -12.24 3.31 7.50
N SER A 146 -13.18 3.72 8.34
CA SER A 146 -12.96 4.75 9.37
C SER A 146 -12.98 4.12 10.75
N TYR A 147 -12.00 4.42 11.61
CA TYR A 147 -12.01 3.87 12.97
C TYR A 147 -13.08 4.54 13.84
N LEU A 148 -14.13 3.79 14.19
CA LEU A 148 -15.22 4.28 15.06
C LEU A 148 -15.18 3.69 16.48
N GLY A 149 -14.08 3.00 16.85
CA GLY A 149 -13.96 2.34 18.14
C GLY A 149 -14.89 1.13 18.30
N GLN A 150 -15.24 0.47 17.19
CA GLN A 150 -16.14 -0.67 17.18
C GLN A 150 -15.44 -1.89 16.60
N THR A 151 -15.73 -3.06 17.18
CA THR A 151 -15.19 -4.32 16.67
C THR A 151 -15.82 -4.66 15.32
N GLY A 152 -14.98 -5.05 14.37
CA GLY A 152 -15.47 -5.61 13.12
C GLY A 152 -14.33 -6.03 12.23
N LYS A 153 -14.64 -6.86 11.23
CA LYS A 153 -13.64 -7.35 10.28
C LYS A 153 -14.24 -7.48 8.89
N ILE A 154 -13.55 -6.95 7.90
CA ILE A 154 -13.88 -7.12 6.49
C ILE A 154 -12.72 -7.79 5.75
N GLY A 155 -13.04 -8.50 4.67
CA GLY A 155 -12.08 -9.03 3.71
C GLY A 155 -12.51 -8.67 2.29
N ALA A 156 -11.54 -8.50 1.38
CA ALA A 156 -11.79 -8.19 -0.02
C ALA A 156 -10.77 -8.87 -0.94
N ASP A 157 -11.20 -9.21 -2.15
CA ASP A 157 -10.36 -9.80 -3.21
C ASP A 157 -9.63 -8.73 -4.03
N SER A 158 -9.07 -7.71 -3.38
CA SER A 158 -8.37 -6.60 -4.04
C SER A 158 -7.20 -7.10 -4.89
N THR A 159 -7.13 -6.63 -6.14
CA THR A 159 -6.06 -7.03 -7.08
C THR A 159 -5.08 -5.92 -7.42
N ALA A 160 -5.19 -4.78 -6.74
CA ALA A 160 -4.37 -3.59 -6.98
C ALA A 160 -2.98 -3.67 -6.33
N GLY A 161 -2.81 -4.54 -5.33
CA GLY A 161 -1.50 -4.77 -4.69
C GLY A 161 -1.06 -3.65 -3.76
N TRP A 162 -2.00 -2.90 -3.17
CA TRP A 162 -1.70 -1.94 -2.11
C TRP A 162 -2.87 -1.78 -1.13
N ILE A 163 -2.54 -1.40 0.10
CA ILE A 163 -3.45 -0.98 1.17
C ILE A 163 -2.73 0.06 2.02
N ALA A 164 -3.43 1.09 2.49
CA ALA A 164 -2.82 2.19 3.22
C ALA A 164 -3.65 2.63 4.41
N HIS A 165 -3.00 2.84 5.55
CA HIS A 165 -3.53 3.61 6.67
C HIS A 165 -3.14 5.09 6.49
N VAL A 166 -4.05 6.00 6.83
CA VAL A 166 -3.85 7.45 6.79
C VAL A 166 -4.34 8.06 8.08
N ASP A 167 -3.45 8.76 8.76
CA ASP A 167 -3.76 9.77 9.76
C ASP A 167 -4.13 11.07 9.02
N GLU A 168 -5.42 11.36 8.88
CA GLU A 168 -5.89 12.56 8.18
C GLU A 168 -5.83 13.84 9.04
N ILE A 169 -5.50 13.74 10.33
CA ILE A 169 -5.26 14.92 11.18
C ILE A 169 -3.86 15.48 10.90
N HIS A 170 -2.87 14.60 10.81
CA HIS A 170 -1.47 14.95 10.60
C HIS A 170 -1.00 14.77 9.15
N ASN A 171 -1.87 14.25 8.28
CA ASN A 171 -1.59 13.92 6.88
C ASN A 171 -0.40 12.97 6.73
N MET A 172 -0.37 11.90 7.51
CA MET A 172 0.69 10.88 7.46
C MET A 172 0.09 9.54 7.04
N ALA A 173 0.69 8.91 6.03
CA ALA A 173 0.26 7.64 5.50
C ALA A 173 1.30 6.55 5.78
N TYR A 174 0.82 5.39 6.22
CA TYR A 174 1.53 4.12 6.19
C TYR A 174 0.96 3.26 5.06
N ILE A 175 1.80 2.85 4.11
CA ILE A 175 1.37 2.20 2.88
C ILE A 175 2.07 0.85 2.76
N LYS A 176 1.31 -0.20 2.48
CA LYS A 176 1.84 -1.50 2.04
C LYS A 176 1.63 -1.67 0.55
N ARG A 177 2.66 -2.17 -0.14
CA ARG A 177 2.58 -2.72 -1.50
C ARG A 177 2.98 -4.17 -1.50
N PHE A 178 2.30 -4.97 -2.31
CA PHE A 178 2.48 -6.41 -2.36
C PHE A 178 2.07 -6.98 -3.72
N GLU A 179 2.64 -8.12 -4.08
CA GLU A 179 2.22 -8.85 -5.26
C GLU A 179 0.95 -9.65 -4.96
N VAL A 180 0.01 -9.68 -5.91
CA VAL A 180 -1.24 -10.44 -5.79
C VAL A 180 -1.24 -11.59 -6.77
N ALA A 181 -1.30 -12.82 -6.27
CA ALA A 181 -1.50 -14.01 -7.07
C ALA A 181 -2.97 -14.12 -7.53
N LYS A 182 -3.35 -13.33 -8.56
CA LYS A 182 -4.74 -13.10 -8.98
C LYS A 182 -5.54 -14.34 -9.39
N LEU A 183 -4.87 -15.42 -9.78
CA LEU A 183 -5.50 -16.65 -10.31
C LEU A 183 -5.41 -17.83 -9.34
N LYS A 184 -4.91 -17.62 -8.12
CA LYS A 184 -4.78 -18.67 -7.11
C LYS A 184 -5.84 -18.50 -6.03
N ASP A 185 -6.09 -19.58 -5.30
CA ASP A 185 -7.02 -19.56 -4.17
C ASP A 185 -6.41 -18.80 -3.00
N HIS A 186 -7.14 -17.82 -2.49
CA HIS A 186 -6.80 -17.08 -1.27
C HIS A 186 -7.67 -17.57 -0.10
N PRO A 187 -7.19 -17.47 1.15
CA PRO A 187 -7.97 -17.83 2.34
C PRO A 187 -9.20 -16.92 2.52
N ASP A 188 -10.01 -17.23 3.55
CA ASP A 188 -11.01 -16.31 4.10
C ASP A 188 -11.95 -15.68 3.05
N GLN A 189 -12.60 -16.57 2.29
CA GLN A 189 -13.51 -16.26 1.19
C GLN A 189 -12.85 -15.58 -0.02
N GLY A 190 -11.55 -15.81 -0.23
CA GLY A 190 -10.78 -15.26 -1.35
C GLY A 190 -10.18 -13.88 -1.06
N SER A 191 -10.07 -13.52 0.22
CA SER A 191 -9.56 -12.22 0.65
C SER A 191 -8.06 -12.13 0.44
N THR A 192 -7.61 -11.09 -0.26
CA THR A 192 -6.20 -10.73 -0.42
C THR A 192 -5.79 -9.65 0.57
N VAL A 193 -6.76 -8.85 1.01
CA VAL A 193 -6.66 -7.84 2.06
C VAL A 193 -7.77 -8.02 3.07
N GLU A 194 -7.44 -7.79 4.34
CA GLU A 194 -8.40 -7.74 5.43
C GLU A 194 -8.17 -6.49 6.27
N VAL A 195 -9.24 -6.02 6.90
CA VAL A 195 -9.18 -4.93 7.88
C VAL A 195 -9.99 -5.34 9.09
N TYR A 196 -9.30 -5.50 10.23
CA TYR A 196 -9.92 -5.59 11.54
C TYR A 196 -9.91 -4.22 12.23
N THR A 197 -11.01 -3.90 12.90
CA THR A 197 -11.10 -2.75 13.81
C THR A 197 -11.33 -3.28 15.22
N SER A 198 -10.59 -2.79 16.21
CA SER A 198 -10.79 -3.20 17.60
C SER A 198 -11.77 -2.28 18.31
N GLY A 199 -12.78 -2.87 19.00
CA GLY A 199 -13.64 -2.15 19.94
C GLY A 199 -13.09 -2.07 21.37
N ASP A 200 -12.09 -2.88 21.69
CA ASP A 200 -11.52 -2.99 23.05
C ASP A 200 -10.25 -2.15 23.23
N ALA A 201 -9.55 -1.82 22.14
CA ALA A 201 -8.36 -0.99 22.15
C ALA A 201 -8.28 -0.12 20.89
N SER A 202 -7.59 1.02 21.00
CA SER A 202 -7.52 2.05 19.94
C SER A 202 -6.60 1.69 18.78
N TYR A 203 -6.91 0.61 18.04
CA TYR A 203 -6.17 0.19 16.84
C TYR A 203 -7.06 -0.44 15.77
N MET A 204 -6.53 -0.45 14.55
CA MET A 204 -7.00 -1.27 13.43
C MET A 204 -5.86 -2.16 12.95
N GLU A 205 -6.18 -3.18 12.17
CA GLU A 205 -5.20 -4.03 11.50
C GLU A 205 -5.29 -3.84 9.99
N VAL A 206 -4.12 -3.68 9.38
CA VAL A 206 -3.91 -3.67 7.93
C VAL A 206 -3.33 -5.02 7.56
N GLU A 207 -4.17 -5.90 7.00
CA GLU A 207 -3.84 -7.30 6.80
C GLU A 207 -3.68 -7.63 5.31
N VAL A 208 -2.66 -8.42 4.99
CA VAL A 208 -2.40 -8.91 3.62
C VAL A 208 -2.20 -10.42 3.66
N LEU A 209 -2.93 -11.11 2.80
CA LEU A 209 -2.91 -12.56 2.72
C LEU A 209 -2.28 -13.00 1.39
N SER A 210 -1.40 -14.00 1.46
CA SER A 210 -0.95 -14.67 0.24
C SER A 210 -1.99 -15.68 -0.23
N GLU A 211 -1.76 -16.28 -1.39
CA GLU A 211 -2.50 -17.46 -1.77
C GLU A 211 -2.27 -18.61 -0.77
N LEU A 212 -3.14 -19.63 -0.80
CA LEU A 212 -2.95 -20.89 -0.10
C LEU A 212 -1.94 -21.76 -0.86
N ILE A 213 -0.84 -22.12 -0.20
CA ILE A 213 0.26 -22.90 -0.78
C ILE A 213 0.35 -24.27 -0.11
N PRO A 214 0.28 -25.38 -0.87
CA PRO A 214 0.68 -26.69 -0.38
C PRO A 214 2.22 -26.77 -0.30
N LEU A 215 2.74 -27.30 0.81
CA LEU A 215 4.17 -27.52 1.04
C LEU A 215 4.41 -28.96 1.49
N LYS A 216 5.22 -29.70 0.75
CA LYS A 216 5.73 -31.01 1.16
C LYS A 216 6.82 -30.87 2.22
N PRO A 217 7.17 -31.95 2.96
CA PRO A 217 8.30 -31.93 3.90
C PRO A 217 9.57 -31.34 3.28
N GLY A 218 10.12 -30.32 3.93
CA GLY A 218 11.32 -29.60 3.48
C GLY A 218 11.11 -28.54 2.39
N GLU A 219 9.91 -28.38 1.84
CA GLU A 219 9.60 -27.29 0.91
C GLU A 219 9.43 -25.94 1.64
N SER A 220 9.59 -24.86 0.90
CA SER A 220 9.44 -23.50 1.44
C SER A 220 8.79 -22.57 0.42
N TYR A 221 8.12 -21.54 0.92
CA TYR A 221 7.47 -20.50 0.12
C TYR A 221 7.74 -19.11 0.70
N THR A 222 8.11 -18.16 -0.16
CA THR A 222 8.46 -16.80 0.24
C THR A 222 7.55 -15.79 -0.42
N VAL A 223 7.09 -14.81 0.37
CA VAL A 223 6.37 -13.63 -0.09
C VAL A 223 7.13 -12.38 0.32
N THR A 224 7.11 -11.37 -0.55
CA THR A 224 7.76 -10.07 -0.29
C THR A 224 6.74 -8.96 -0.35
N ARG A 225 6.82 -8.03 0.59
CA ARG A 225 6.01 -6.83 0.65
C ARG A 225 6.89 -5.62 0.92
N GLU A 226 6.39 -4.46 0.53
CA GLU A 226 7.07 -3.19 0.73
C GLU A 226 6.21 -2.29 1.60
N TRP A 227 6.81 -1.66 2.59
CA TRP A 227 6.17 -0.64 3.41
C TRP A 227 6.78 0.72 3.10
N PHE A 228 5.94 1.75 3.13
CA PHE A 228 6.35 3.13 2.92
C PHE A 228 5.66 4.04 3.94
N GLY A 229 6.34 5.11 4.30
CA GLY A 229 5.77 6.26 4.99
C GLY A 229 5.78 7.48 4.09
N ALA A 230 4.70 8.25 4.06
CA ALA A 230 4.66 9.51 3.32
C ALA A 230 3.70 10.51 3.97
N ALA A 231 4.02 11.80 3.92
CA ALA A 231 3.08 12.85 4.22
C ALA A 231 2.12 13.00 3.02
N THR A 232 0.86 12.61 3.23
CA THR A 232 -0.18 12.61 2.18
C THR A 232 -1.56 12.67 2.83
N PRO A 233 -2.44 13.58 2.39
CA PRO A 233 -3.84 13.55 2.80
C PRO A 233 -4.57 12.32 2.26
N GLY A 234 -5.66 11.93 2.92
CA GLY A 234 -6.62 10.96 2.41
C GLY A 234 -7.72 11.62 1.57
N PRO A 235 -8.42 10.87 0.69
CA PRO A 235 -8.15 9.48 0.34
C PRO A 235 -6.87 9.33 -0.50
N ILE A 236 -6.25 8.15 -0.42
CA ILE A 236 -5.22 7.72 -1.38
C ILE A 236 -5.93 7.02 -2.53
N LEU A 237 -5.75 7.53 -3.75
CA LEU A 237 -6.40 7.02 -4.96
C LEU A 237 -5.54 5.99 -5.68
N GLU A 238 -4.22 6.17 -5.65
CA GLU A 238 -3.26 5.28 -6.30
C GLU A 238 -1.96 5.24 -5.51
N VAL A 239 -1.26 4.10 -5.59
CA VAL A 239 0.08 3.93 -5.05
C VAL A 239 1.00 3.41 -6.14
N GLY A 240 1.92 4.27 -6.58
CA GLY A 240 2.96 3.94 -7.55
C GLY A 240 4.23 3.37 -6.91
N LYS A 241 5.32 3.32 -7.70
CA LYS A 241 6.62 2.83 -7.21
C LYS A 241 7.32 3.80 -6.26
N VAL A 242 7.07 5.10 -6.41
CA VAL A 242 7.82 6.15 -5.71
C VAL A 242 6.94 7.17 -4.99
N ALA A 243 5.61 7.08 -5.13
CA ALA A 243 4.67 7.98 -4.48
C ALA A 243 3.27 7.39 -4.32
N SER A 244 2.54 7.88 -3.33
CA SER A 244 1.08 7.82 -3.23
C SER A 244 0.45 9.03 -3.92
N VAL A 245 -0.78 8.86 -4.42
CA VAL A 245 -1.55 9.89 -5.13
C VAL A 245 -2.81 10.19 -4.31
N HIS A 246 -2.92 11.40 -3.78
CA HIS A 246 -4.16 11.92 -3.19
C HIS A 246 -5.03 12.60 -4.25
N GLN A 247 -4.40 13.46 -5.05
CA GLN A 247 -5.03 14.12 -6.19
C GLN A 247 -4.16 13.85 -7.42
N PRO A 248 -4.73 13.27 -8.50
CA PRO A 248 -3.97 12.98 -9.71
C PRO A 248 -3.43 14.26 -10.33
N LEU A 249 -2.40 14.13 -11.18
CA LEU A 249 -1.93 15.25 -11.99
C LEU A 249 -3.01 15.61 -13.02
N VAL A 250 -3.63 16.76 -12.85
CA VAL A 250 -4.65 17.31 -13.75
C VAL A 250 -4.10 18.56 -14.42
N VAL A 251 -4.36 18.66 -15.72
CA VAL A 251 -4.01 19.83 -16.54
C VAL A 251 -5.28 20.43 -17.12
N ALA A 252 -5.44 21.73 -16.96
CA ALA A 252 -6.42 22.53 -17.68
C ALA A 252 -5.70 23.50 -18.61
N ALA A 253 -6.10 23.56 -19.89
CA ALA A 253 -5.57 24.50 -20.86
C ALA A 253 -6.56 25.65 -21.09
N ALA A 254 -6.08 26.90 -20.99
CA ALA A 254 -6.84 28.10 -21.31
C ALA A 254 -5.89 29.22 -21.76
N ASP A 255 -6.24 29.94 -22.82
CA ASP A 255 -5.51 31.12 -23.31
C ASP A 255 -3.99 30.90 -23.50
N GLY A 256 -3.62 29.73 -24.05
CA GLY A 256 -2.22 29.34 -24.29
C GLY A 256 -1.44 28.98 -23.02
N LYS A 257 -2.10 28.87 -21.87
CA LYS A 257 -1.51 28.49 -20.59
C LYS A 257 -2.08 27.18 -20.08
N LEU A 258 -1.24 26.44 -19.36
CA LEU A 258 -1.61 25.25 -18.62
C LEU A 258 -1.70 25.59 -17.13
N THR A 259 -2.77 25.14 -16.49
CA THR A 259 -2.91 25.12 -15.04
C THR A 259 -2.80 23.68 -14.55
N LEU A 260 -1.80 23.43 -13.71
CA LEU A 260 -1.47 22.11 -13.17
C LEU A 260 -1.92 22.01 -11.73
N THR A 261 -2.62 20.93 -11.40
CA THR A 261 -2.94 20.58 -10.01
C THR A 261 -2.65 19.12 -9.74
N GLY A 262 -2.24 18.81 -8.51
CA GLY A 262 -1.99 17.44 -8.06
C GLY A 262 -1.42 17.42 -6.66
N THR A 263 -1.63 16.34 -5.92
CA THR A 263 -1.13 16.19 -4.55
C THR A 263 -0.65 14.78 -4.34
N PHE A 264 0.62 14.64 -3.96
CA PHE A 264 1.33 13.36 -3.87
C PHE A 264 2.10 13.24 -2.56
N GLY A 265 2.30 12.00 -2.10
CA GLY A 265 3.29 11.68 -1.06
C GLY A 265 4.44 10.90 -1.63
N VAL A 266 5.62 11.48 -1.65
CA VAL A 266 6.82 10.80 -2.18
C VAL A 266 7.44 9.87 -1.14
N PHE A 267 8.08 8.80 -1.59
CA PHE A 267 8.70 7.80 -0.71
C PHE A 267 10.20 8.02 -0.46
N ALA A 268 10.80 9.01 -1.13
CA ALA A 268 12.22 9.33 -1.00
C ALA A 268 12.47 10.84 -1.05
N GLU A 269 13.57 11.25 -0.43
CA GLU A 269 14.08 12.62 -0.50
C GLU A 269 14.68 12.91 -1.88
N GLY A 270 14.41 14.09 -2.42
CA GLY A 270 15.00 14.52 -3.67
C GLY A 270 14.24 15.62 -4.38
N LYS A 271 13.99 15.43 -5.68
CA LYS A 271 13.40 16.41 -6.58
C LYS A 271 12.32 15.76 -7.42
N ALA A 272 11.15 16.36 -7.47
CA ALA A 272 10.13 16.01 -8.45
C ALA A 272 10.29 16.91 -9.67
N VAL A 273 10.49 16.31 -10.83
CA VAL A 273 10.83 16.99 -12.09
C VAL A 273 9.66 16.84 -13.05
N LEU A 274 9.03 17.95 -13.41
CA LEU A 274 7.99 18.02 -14.42
C LEU A 274 8.65 18.25 -15.78
N SER A 275 8.41 17.35 -16.73
CA SER A 275 8.94 17.45 -18.09
C SER A 275 7.87 17.22 -19.14
N THR A 276 8.11 17.73 -20.36
CA THR A 276 7.40 17.26 -21.55
C THR A 276 7.81 15.84 -21.89
N ALA A 277 6.93 15.07 -22.52
CA ALA A 277 7.24 13.74 -23.03
C ALA A 277 6.55 13.45 -24.36
N ASP A 278 7.09 12.49 -25.11
CA ASP A 278 6.46 11.90 -26.30
C ASP A 278 5.37 10.89 -25.95
N GLU A 279 4.68 10.32 -26.95
CA GLU A 279 3.61 9.31 -26.76
C GLU A 279 4.07 8.12 -25.92
N GLU A 280 5.34 7.74 -26.02
CA GLU A 280 5.94 6.66 -25.24
C GLU A 280 6.26 7.06 -23.79
N GLY A 281 6.04 8.32 -23.43
CA GLY A 281 6.25 8.85 -22.09
C GLY A 281 7.72 9.09 -21.76
N LYS A 282 8.60 9.24 -22.76
CA LYS A 282 10.01 9.57 -22.56
C LYS A 282 10.16 11.08 -22.39
N ALA A 283 10.73 11.49 -21.25
CA ALA A 283 10.97 12.90 -20.94
C ALA A 283 11.89 13.56 -21.98
N ARG A 284 11.58 14.81 -22.34
CA ARG A 284 12.34 15.64 -23.29
C ARG A 284 12.86 16.90 -22.61
N ASP A 285 11.97 17.86 -22.35
CA ASP A 285 12.33 19.16 -21.81
C ASP A 285 11.82 19.31 -20.38
N GLU A 286 12.75 19.61 -19.46
CA GLU A 286 12.40 19.95 -18.09
C GLU A 286 11.69 21.31 -18.05
N LEU A 287 10.52 21.35 -17.43
CA LEU A 287 9.70 22.55 -17.29
C LEU A 287 9.85 23.16 -15.90
N LEU A 288 9.68 22.33 -14.86
CA LEU A 288 9.69 22.75 -13.47
C LEU A 288 10.30 21.66 -12.59
N THR A 289 10.95 22.08 -11.51
CA THR A 289 11.51 21.17 -10.50
C THR A 289 11.08 21.62 -9.11
N PHE A 290 10.59 20.67 -8.32
CA PHE A 290 10.10 20.87 -6.96
C PHE A 290 10.96 20.08 -5.96
N PRO A 291 11.25 20.62 -4.76
CA PRO A 291 11.77 19.80 -3.68
C PRO A 291 10.75 18.73 -3.31
N ALA A 292 11.22 17.51 -3.06
CA ALA A 292 10.38 16.37 -2.74
C ALA A 292 10.90 15.72 -1.44
N SER A 293 10.01 15.53 -0.46
CA SER A 293 10.35 14.96 0.83
C SER A 293 9.22 14.05 1.33
N PRO A 294 9.52 12.89 1.93
CA PRO A 294 8.49 12.02 2.50
C PRO A 294 7.77 12.62 3.71
N VAL A 295 8.24 13.73 4.28
CA VAL A 295 7.62 14.38 5.45
C VAL A 295 6.80 15.63 5.11
N ALA A 296 6.64 15.96 3.82
CA ALA A 296 5.77 17.03 3.37
C ALA A 296 5.04 16.63 2.08
N PRO A 297 3.72 16.87 1.95
CA PRO A 297 3.01 16.58 0.71
C PRO A 297 3.58 17.40 -0.45
N LEU A 298 3.78 16.76 -1.60
CA LEU A 298 4.10 17.43 -2.85
C LEU A 298 2.79 17.90 -3.50
N ALA A 299 2.43 19.16 -3.26
CA ALA A 299 1.26 19.80 -3.84
C ALA A 299 1.65 20.70 -5.00
N LEU A 300 1.10 20.44 -6.19
CA LEU A 300 1.29 21.25 -7.39
C LEU A 300 0.10 22.19 -7.55
N LYS A 301 0.40 23.46 -7.78
CA LYS A 301 -0.58 24.48 -8.20
C LYS A 301 0.13 25.51 -9.06
N GLU A 302 0.48 25.09 -10.27
CA GLU A 302 1.37 25.84 -11.15
C GLU A 302 0.65 26.30 -12.41
N GLN A 303 1.13 27.41 -12.96
CA GLN A 303 0.71 27.89 -14.27
C GLN A 303 1.94 28.08 -15.15
N LEU A 304 1.91 27.52 -16.35
CA LEU A 304 3.00 27.63 -17.32
C LEU A 304 2.48 27.80 -18.74
N ASP A 305 3.32 28.33 -19.62
CA ASP A 305 2.99 28.45 -21.04
C ASP A 305 2.90 27.05 -21.67
N ALA A 306 1.90 26.83 -22.53
CA ALA A 306 1.71 25.53 -23.15
C ALA A 306 2.95 25.15 -24.00
N PRO A 307 3.61 24.02 -23.70
CA PRO A 307 4.78 23.59 -24.45
C PRO A 307 4.39 23.20 -25.86
N GLN A 308 5.11 23.72 -26.86
CA GLN A 308 4.83 23.40 -28.26
C GLN A 308 5.20 21.95 -28.59
N GLY A 309 4.27 21.23 -29.23
CA GLY A 309 4.50 19.88 -29.74
C GLY A 309 4.71 18.81 -28.67
N ALA A 310 4.36 19.09 -27.41
CA ALA A 310 4.29 18.09 -26.36
C ALA A 310 2.88 17.49 -26.30
N GLU A 311 2.80 16.18 -26.05
CA GLU A 311 1.53 15.47 -25.92
C GLU A 311 1.30 14.97 -24.49
N LEU A 312 2.37 14.75 -23.75
CA LEU A 312 2.37 14.33 -22.36
C LEU A 312 3.16 15.30 -21.49
N LEU A 313 2.70 15.45 -20.25
CA LEU A 313 3.53 15.86 -19.14
C LEU A 313 3.79 14.67 -18.22
N VAL A 314 5.02 14.55 -17.76
CA VAL A 314 5.44 13.52 -16.81
C VAL A 314 6.05 14.19 -15.59
N LEU A 315 5.70 13.67 -14.41
CA LEU A 315 6.27 14.06 -13.13
C LEU A 315 7.08 12.87 -12.62
N ASP A 316 8.41 12.98 -12.65
CA ASP A 316 9.32 11.93 -12.22
C ASP A 316 10.04 12.35 -10.93
N LEU A 317 10.25 11.41 -10.01
CA LEU A 317 11.04 11.59 -8.80
C LEU A 317 12.50 11.24 -9.12
N ALA A 318 13.42 12.12 -8.74
CA ALA A 318 14.86 11.90 -8.74
C ALA A 318 15.43 12.11 -7.34
N ASN A 319 16.55 11.46 -7.02
CA ASN A 319 17.26 11.70 -5.77
C ASN A 319 17.91 13.09 -5.75
N ALA A 320 18.53 13.47 -4.63
CA ALA A 320 19.20 14.78 -4.48
C ALA A 320 20.28 15.07 -5.55
N ASN A 321 20.91 14.03 -6.11
CA ASN A 321 21.93 14.12 -7.15
C ASN A 321 21.35 14.14 -8.57
N GLY A 322 20.02 14.10 -8.73
CA GLY A 322 19.34 14.07 -10.03
C GLY A 322 19.27 12.70 -10.68
N SER A 323 19.65 11.62 -9.99
CA SER A 323 19.44 10.27 -10.53
C SER A 323 17.97 9.88 -10.43
N PRO A 324 17.36 9.34 -11.51
CA PRO A 324 15.94 8.99 -11.51
C PRO A 324 15.65 7.86 -10.51
N LEU A 325 14.58 8.02 -9.74
CA LEU A 325 14.03 7.02 -8.83
C LEU A 325 12.79 6.35 -9.44
N GLY A 326 11.95 7.11 -10.14
CA GLY A 326 10.78 6.57 -10.84
C GLY A 326 9.71 7.62 -11.14
N ARG A 327 8.65 7.20 -11.81
CA ARG A 327 7.52 8.07 -12.17
C ARG A 327 6.53 8.24 -11.03
N ILE A 328 6.15 9.49 -10.75
CA ILE A 328 5.06 9.86 -9.85
C ILE A 328 3.74 9.83 -10.61
N ALA A 329 3.66 10.55 -11.74
CA ALA A 329 2.43 10.71 -12.52
C ALA A 329 2.73 11.05 -13.99
N SER A 330 1.72 10.87 -14.84
CA SER A 330 1.72 11.37 -16.21
C SER A 330 0.32 11.79 -16.63
N VAL A 331 0.21 12.81 -17.47
CA VAL A 331 -1.07 13.34 -17.96
C VAL A 331 -0.95 13.75 -19.42
N ARG A 332 -2.00 13.46 -20.21
CA ARG A 332 -2.11 13.95 -21.59
C ARG A 332 -2.49 15.42 -21.59
N LEU A 333 -1.82 16.18 -22.44
CA LEU A 333 -2.20 17.56 -22.69
C LEU A 333 -3.52 17.58 -23.49
N PRO A 334 -4.42 18.53 -23.20
CA PRO A 334 -5.61 18.72 -24.03
C PRO A 334 -5.19 19.07 -25.47
N ASP A 335 -5.92 18.55 -26.46
CA ASP A 335 -5.72 18.98 -27.84
C ASP A 335 -5.86 20.51 -27.93
N GLU A 336 -4.92 21.18 -28.60
CA GLU A 336 -5.12 22.59 -28.95
C GLU A 336 -6.41 22.71 -29.78
N PRO A 337 -7.32 23.64 -29.47
CA PRO A 337 -8.44 23.90 -30.35
C PRO A 337 -7.88 24.28 -31.71
N LYS A 338 -8.11 23.45 -32.73
CA LYS A 338 -7.75 23.76 -34.11
C LYS A 338 -8.36 25.11 -34.44
N VAL A 339 -7.54 26.15 -34.50
CA VAL A 339 -7.96 27.44 -35.03
C VAL A 339 -8.38 27.14 -36.47
N ALA A 340 -9.68 27.16 -36.73
CA ALA A 340 -10.18 27.05 -38.09
C ALA A 340 -9.50 28.16 -38.88
N ALA A 341 -8.64 27.77 -39.82
CA ALA A 341 -8.04 28.71 -40.75
C ALA A 341 -9.20 29.47 -41.39
N ALA A 342 -9.27 30.78 -41.13
CA ALA A 342 -10.15 31.66 -41.87
C ALA A 342 -9.70 31.57 -43.33
N THR A 343 -10.49 30.86 -44.14
CA THR A 343 -10.38 30.94 -45.59
C THR A 343 -10.96 32.28 -45.99
N ASP A 344 -10.08 33.21 -46.36
CA ASP A 344 -10.42 34.44 -47.09
C ASP A 344 -11.08 34.15 -48.44
#